data_AF-A0A4Y8PBD0-F1
#
_entry.id   AF-A0A4Y8PBD0-F1
#
_cell.length_a   1.000
_cell.length_b   1.000
_cell.length_c   1.000
_cell.angle_alpha   90.00
_cell.angle_beta   90.00
_cell.angle_gamma   90.00
#
_symmetry.space_group_name_H-M   'P 1'
#
loop_
_entity.id
_entity.type
_entity.pdbx_description
1 polymer ?
#
loop_
_entity_poly.entity_id
_entity_poly.type
_entity_poly.pdbx_seq_one_letter_code
_entity_poly.pdbx_strand_id
1 'polypeptide(L)'
;MKLVPLIGSGVAGPLGVLHLPRMWLKCILAAKGMLADGYPDLGKGFDAMTMNALNLTEDEVRNYIRTNLPSYTEFEAWIVEKNGGKIDGAKVAAHNRAVLQYHHDAETKKAILEEAGLKDDGSMPDAVTLNAIDDFTCFHKWLKSQ
;
A
#
# COMPACT_ATOMS: atom_id res chain seq x y z
N MET A 1 7.53 -3.33 19.15
CA MET A 1 7.78 -2.20 18.24
C MET A 1 6.73 -2.22 17.15
N LYS A 2 6.08 -1.09 16.89
CA LYS A 2 5.18 -0.90 15.75
C LYS A 2 5.93 -0.13 14.65
N LEU A 3 5.69 -0.46 13.39
CA LEU A 3 6.42 0.07 12.24
C LEU A 3 5.44 0.75 11.28
N VAL A 4 5.78 1.97 10.88
CA VAL A 4 5.09 2.70 9.83
C VAL A 4 5.52 2.11 8.48
N PRO A 5 4.58 1.74 7.59
CA PRO A 5 4.91 1.07 6.34
C PRO A 5 5.46 2.06 5.29
N LEU A 6 6.72 2.49 5.45
CA LEU A 6 7.35 3.57 4.67
C LEU A 6 7.61 3.28 3.17
N ILE A 7 7.14 2.15 2.63
CA ILE A 7 7.18 1.92 1.18
C ILE A 7 6.06 2.74 0.54
N GLY A 8 6.42 3.68 -0.35
CA GLY A 8 5.45 4.54 -1.02
C GLY A 8 4.47 3.78 -1.94
N SER A 9 3.25 4.31 -2.09
CA SER A 9 2.21 3.71 -2.95
C SER A 9 2.61 3.67 -4.44
N GLY A 10 3.53 4.52 -4.88
CA GLY A 10 4.04 4.57 -6.25
C GLY A 10 5.23 3.64 -6.52
N VAL A 11 5.56 2.73 -5.60
CA VAL A 11 6.67 1.77 -5.77
C VAL A 11 6.13 0.47 -6.37
N ALA A 12 6.90 -0.11 -7.30
CA ALA A 12 6.67 -1.44 -7.85
C ALA A 12 7.90 -2.34 -7.66
N GLY A 13 7.66 -3.64 -7.53
CA GLY A 13 8.68 -4.68 -7.61
C GLY A 13 8.85 -5.25 -9.01
N PRO A 14 9.53 -6.41 -9.15
CA PRO A 14 9.72 -7.13 -10.41
C PRO A 14 8.46 -7.37 -11.25
N LEU A 15 7.28 -7.57 -10.63
CA LEU A 15 6.03 -7.72 -11.38
C LEU A 15 5.51 -6.41 -12.00
N GLY A 16 6.14 -5.28 -11.69
CA GLY A 16 5.76 -3.97 -12.22
C GLY A 16 4.43 -3.45 -11.68
N VAL A 17 3.90 -4.01 -10.60
CA VAL A 17 2.60 -3.64 -10.02
C VAL A 17 2.80 -2.54 -8.97
N LEU A 18 2.30 -1.35 -9.23
CA LEU A 18 2.33 -0.26 -8.25
C LEU A 18 1.54 -0.64 -6.99
N HIS A 19 2.02 -0.17 -5.85
CA HIS A 19 1.45 -0.36 -4.51
C HIS A 19 1.56 -1.80 -3.95
N LEU A 20 1.86 -2.81 -4.77
CA LEU A 20 2.04 -4.20 -4.31
C LEU A 20 3.10 -4.36 -3.20
N PRO A 21 4.30 -3.75 -3.29
CA PRO A 21 5.27 -3.74 -2.19
C PRO A 21 4.73 -3.19 -0.87
N ARG A 22 3.98 -2.08 -0.94
CA ARG A 22 3.39 -1.43 0.25
C ARG A 22 2.30 -2.29 0.86
N MET A 23 1.42 -2.86 0.04
CA MET A 23 0.36 -3.78 0.47
C MET A 23 0.95 -5.00 1.20
N TRP A 24 1.98 -5.62 0.64
CA TRP A 24 2.71 -6.72 1.28
C TRP A 24 3.28 -6.31 2.63
N LEU A 25 3.99 -5.18 2.70
CA LEU A 25 4.62 -4.69 3.93
C LEU A 25 3.59 -4.47 5.04
N LYS A 26 2.45 -3.84 4.71
CA LYS A 26 1.36 -3.65 5.67
C LYS A 26 0.84 -4.99 6.21
N CYS A 27 0.52 -5.92 5.31
CA CYS A 27 -0.06 -7.20 5.69
C CYS A 27 0.91 -8.07 6.50
N ILE A 28 2.20 -8.11 6.14
CA ILE A 28 3.20 -8.91 6.87
C ILE A 28 3.52 -8.31 8.25
N LEU A 29 3.56 -6.98 8.38
CA LEU A 29 3.68 -6.32 9.68
C LEU A 29 2.45 -6.60 10.55
N ALA A 30 1.25 -6.56 9.97
CA ALA A 30 0.02 -6.88 10.68
C ALA A 30 0.00 -8.35 11.17
N ALA A 31 0.48 -9.29 10.35
CA ALA A 31 0.61 -10.70 10.73
C ALA A 31 1.51 -10.92 11.96
N LYS A 32 2.46 -10.01 12.22
CA LYS A 32 3.33 -10.04 13.41
C LYS A 32 2.86 -9.14 14.54
N GLY A 33 1.72 -8.47 14.40
CA GLY A 33 1.25 -7.46 15.36
C GLY A 33 2.15 -6.22 15.40
N MET A 34 2.98 -6.00 14.37
CA MET A 34 3.97 -4.93 14.28
C MET A 34 3.54 -3.76 13.39
N LEU A 35 2.36 -3.80 12.77
CA LEU A 35 1.86 -2.66 11.99
C LEU A 35 1.49 -1.49 12.91
N ALA A 36 1.92 -0.27 12.55
CA ALA A 36 1.56 0.98 13.21
C ALA A 36 0.04 1.17 13.32
N ASP A 37 -0.39 1.76 14.42
CA ASP A 37 -1.81 2.03 14.66
C ASP A 37 -2.33 3.04 13.63
N GLY A 38 -3.62 2.94 13.27
CA GLY A 38 -4.23 3.74 12.20
C GLY A 38 -4.03 3.20 10.79
N TYR A 39 -3.10 2.27 10.57
CA TYR A 39 -2.95 1.60 9.27
C TYR A 39 -3.80 0.31 9.23
N PRO A 40 -4.71 0.15 8.24
CA PRO A 40 -5.37 -1.14 8.02
C PRO A 40 -4.34 -2.14 7.46
N ASP A 41 -4.51 -3.43 7.72
CA ASP A 41 -3.64 -4.46 7.12
C ASP A 41 -3.85 -4.53 5.60
N LEU A 42 -5.10 -4.66 5.18
CA LEU A 42 -5.62 -4.49 3.82
C LEU A 42 -6.81 -3.54 3.89
N GLY A 43 -6.77 -2.45 3.10
CA GLY A 43 -7.79 -1.42 3.05
C GLY A 43 -8.61 -1.42 1.75
N LYS A 44 -9.68 -0.62 1.74
CA LYS A 44 -10.62 -0.54 0.60
C LYS A 44 -10.14 0.29 -0.60
N GLY A 45 -9.01 1.00 -0.46
CA GLY A 45 -8.42 1.84 -1.51
C GLY A 45 -7.43 1.06 -2.38
N PHE A 46 -6.19 1.53 -2.44
CA PHE A 46 -5.15 0.92 -3.29
C PHE A 46 -4.91 -0.56 -3.05
N ASP A 47 -5.07 -1.08 -1.82
CA ASP A 47 -4.93 -2.52 -1.55
C ASP A 47 -5.99 -3.31 -2.34
N ALA A 48 -7.27 -2.92 -2.26
CA ALA A 48 -8.35 -3.53 -3.02
C ALA A 48 -8.16 -3.41 -4.54
N MET A 49 -7.72 -2.25 -5.03
CA MET A 49 -7.39 -2.06 -6.46
C MET A 49 -6.30 -3.03 -6.92
N THR A 50 -5.24 -3.18 -6.11
CA THR A 50 -4.10 -4.06 -6.39
C THR A 50 -4.52 -5.53 -6.41
N MET A 51 -5.29 -5.97 -5.41
CA MET A 51 -5.82 -7.34 -5.37
C MET A 51 -6.73 -7.64 -6.56
N ASN A 52 -7.63 -6.72 -6.92
CA ASN A 52 -8.52 -6.88 -8.07
C ASN A 52 -7.74 -7.01 -9.39
N ALA A 53 -6.69 -6.22 -9.58
CA ALA A 53 -5.83 -6.29 -10.77
C ALA A 53 -5.10 -7.64 -10.90
N LEU A 54 -4.86 -8.31 -9.78
CA LEU A 54 -4.13 -9.57 -9.67
C LEU A 54 -5.03 -10.81 -9.48
N ASN A 55 -6.35 -10.63 -9.57
CA ASN A 55 -7.36 -11.67 -9.32
C ASN A 55 -7.19 -12.35 -7.94
N LEU A 56 -6.93 -11.56 -6.91
CA LEU A 56 -6.76 -12.01 -5.52
C LEU A 56 -7.95 -11.57 -4.67
N THR A 57 -8.30 -12.36 -3.65
CA THR A 57 -9.20 -11.93 -2.57
C THR A 57 -8.44 -11.54 -1.32
N GLU A 58 -9.08 -10.75 -0.43
CA GLU A 58 -8.51 -10.43 0.88
C GLU A 58 -8.17 -11.69 1.68
N ASP A 59 -9.07 -12.66 1.73
CA ASP A 59 -8.87 -13.88 2.51
C ASP A 59 -7.68 -14.70 2.00
N GLU A 60 -7.50 -14.79 0.68
CA GLU A 60 -6.36 -15.49 0.08
C GLU A 60 -5.03 -14.83 0.46
N VAL A 61 -4.93 -13.51 0.33
CA VAL A 61 -3.73 -12.75 0.69
C VAL A 61 -3.45 -12.84 2.19
N ARG A 62 -4.49 -12.61 3.01
CA ARG A 62 -4.40 -12.66 4.47
C ARG A 62 -3.94 -14.03 4.95
N ASN A 63 -4.53 -15.10 4.42
CA ASN A 63 -4.21 -16.47 4.78
C ASN A 63 -2.78 -16.81 4.37
N TYR A 64 -2.41 -16.55 3.10
CA TYR A 64 -1.08 -16.87 2.60
C TYR A 64 0.03 -16.15 3.40
N ILE A 65 -0.11 -14.83 3.63
CA ILE A 65 0.91 -14.05 4.35
C ILE A 65 1.00 -14.48 5.82
N ARG A 66 -0.13 -14.69 6.51
CA ARG A 66 -0.13 -15.08 7.92
C ARG A 66 0.40 -16.50 8.15
N THR A 67 0.14 -17.41 7.23
CA THR A 67 0.64 -18.79 7.31
C THR A 67 2.13 -18.87 7.00
N ASN A 68 2.61 -18.14 5.98
CA ASN A 68 3.95 -18.37 5.42
C ASN A 68 4.97 -17.29 5.79
N LEU A 69 4.54 -16.08 6.20
CA LEU A 69 5.41 -14.91 6.39
C LEU A 69 6.42 -14.73 5.23
N PRO A 70 5.95 -14.70 3.97
CA PRO A 70 6.83 -14.72 2.81
C PRO A 70 7.63 -13.42 2.70
N SER A 71 8.87 -13.52 2.22
CA SER A 71 9.57 -12.37 1.65
C SER A 71 8.77 -11.76 0.49
N TYR A 72 9.08 -10.52 0.11
CA TYR A 72 8.37 -9.84 -0.97
C TYR A 72 8.44 -10.63 -2.30
N THR A 73 9.60 -11.18 -2.64
CA THR A 73 9.78 -11.96 -3.87
C THR A 73 9.06 -13.31 -3.84
N GLU A 74 8.97 -13.96 -2.67
CA GLU A 74 8.15 -15.18 -2.51
C GLU A 74 6.66 -14.87 -2.67
N PHE A 75 6.21 -13.72 -2.18
CA PHE A 75 4.83 -13.26 -2.37
C PHE A 75 4.51 -12.99 -3.85
N GLU A 76 5.41 -12.33 -4.59
CA GLU A 76 5.26 -12.16 -6.05
C GLU A 76 5.23 -13.51 -6.78
N ALA A 77 6.10 -14.45 -6.42
CA ALA A 77 6.11 -15.78 -7.02
C ALA A 77 4.79 -16.52 -6.79
N TRP A 78 4.24 -16.46 -5.57
CA TRP A 78 2.94 -17.04 -5.25
C TRP A 78 1.79 -16.41 -6.05
N ILE A 79 1.81 -15.10 -6.26
CA ILE A 79 0.80 -14.41 -7.11
C ILE A 79 0.85 -14.94 -8.55
N VAL A 80 2.06 -15.12 -9.10
CA VAL A 80 2.25 -15.65 -10.45
C VAL A 80 1.76 -17.09 -10.54
N GLU A 81 2.13 -17.95 -9.59
CA GLU A 81 1.69 -19.35 -9.54
C GLU A 81 0.16 -19.44 -9.47
N LYS A 82 -0.46 -18.65 -8.59
CA LYS A 82 -1.92 -18.58 -8.42
C LYS A 82 -2.64 -18.15 -9.70
N ASN A 83 -2.00 -17.33 -10.53
CA ASN A 83 -2.54 -16.88 -11.82
C ASN A 83 -2.13 -17.80 -12.98
N GLY A 84 -1.71 -19.05 -12.70
CA GLY A 84 -1.37 -20.03 -13.74
C GLY A 84 -0.04 -19.76 -14.43
N GLY A 85 0.91 -19.15 -13.72
CA GLY A 85 2.29 -18.91 -14.19
C GLY A 85 2.51 -17.57 -14.88
N LYS A 86 1.50 -16.70 -14.97
CA LYS A 86 1.64 -15.33 -15.52
C LYS A 86 0.56 -14.39 -14.99
N ILE A 87 0.85 -13.09 -14.97
CA ILE A 87 -0.15 -12.05 -14.70
C ILE A 87 -0.53 -11.32 -15.99
N ASP A 88 -1.72 -10.71 -15.99
CA ASP A 88 -2.22 -9.97 -17.15
C ASP A 88 -1.59 -8.57 -17.21
N GLY A 89 -0.62 -8.39 -18.12
CA GLY A 89 0.08 -7.12 -18.29
C GLY A 89 -0.83 -5.93 -18.66
N ALA A 90 -1.96 -6.17 -19.33
CA ALA A 90 -2.91 -5.10 -19.66
C ALA A 90 -3.66 -4.64 -18.40
N LYS A 91 -4.07 -5.58 -17.53
CA LYS A 91 -4.63 -5.24 -16.21
C LYS A 91 -3.63 -4.51 -15.33
N VAL A 92 -2.37 -4.95 -15.30
CA VAL A 92 -1.30 -4.27 -14.55
C VAL A 92 -1.10 -2.84 -15.06
N ALA A 93 -1.03 -2.63 -16.37
CA ALA A 93 -0.89 -1.29 -16.93
C ALA A 93 -2.10 -0.39 -16.62
N ALA A 94 -3.32 -0.93 -16.65
CA ALA A 94 -4.53 -0.20 -16.26
C ALA A 94 -4.54 0.16 -14.77
N HIS A 95 -4.19 -0.79 -13.90
CA HIS A 95 -4.03 -0.58 -12.46
C HIS A 95 -3.01 0.52 -12.17
N ASN A 96 -1.83 0.45 -12.77
CA ASN A 96 -0.79 1.45 -12.54
C ASN A 96 -1.22 2.86 -12.94
N ARG A 97 -1.93 3.01 -14.07
CA ARG A 97 -2.52 4.31 -14.45
C ARG A 97 -3.54 4.78 -13.42
N ALA A 98 -4.40 3.88 -12.95
CA ALA A 98 -5.41 4.22 -11.95
C ALA A 98 -4.78 4.68 -10.62
N VAL A 99 -3.70 4.02 -10.16
CA VAL A 99 -2.95 4.43 -8.96
C VAL A 99 -2.37 5.84 -9.12
N LEU A 100 -1.74 6.13 -10.25
CA LEU A 100 -1.11 7.43 -10.51
C LEU A 100 -2.10 8.58 -10.72
N GLN A 101 -3.35 8.27 -11.08
CA GLN A 101 -4.41 9.25 -11.32
C GLN A 101 -5.41 9.34 -10.16
N TYR A 102 -5.20 8.57 -9.09
CA TYR A 102 -6.12 8.54 -7.97
C TYR A 102 -5.96 9.79 -7.10
N HIS A 103 -7.09 10.38 -6.73
CA HIS A 103 -7.17 11.49 -5.80
C HIS A 103 -7.98 11.07 -4.59
N HIS A 104 -7.48 11.40 -3.40
CA HIS A 104 -8.28 11.30 -2.17
C HIS A 104 -9.46 12.26 -2.23
N ASP A 105 -10.51 11.96 -1.46
CA ASP A 105 -11.56 12.93 -1.23
C ASP A 105 -11.03 14.18 -0.49
N ALA A 106 -11.80 15.27 -0.54
CA ALA A 106 -11.38 16.55 0.02
C ALA A 106 -11.15 16.51 1.54
N GLU A 107 -11.90 15.67 2.27
CA GLU A 107 -11.75 15.56 3.73
C GLU A 107 -10.46 14.83 4.09
N THR A 108 -10.19 13.69 3.44
CA THR A 108 -8.96 12.91 3.62
C THR A 108 -7.73 13.74 3.24
N LYS A 109 -7.76 14.44 2.09
CA LYS A 109 -6.67 15.32 1.67
C LYS A 109 -6.41 16.41 2.71
N LYS A 110 -7.47 17.09 3.17
CA LYS A 110 -7.36 18.16 4.16
C LYS A 110 -6.73 17.66 5.46
N ALA A 111 -7.18 16.51 5.96
CA ALA A 111 -6.65 15.93 7.20
C ALA A 111 -5.15 15.63 7.12
N ILE A 112 -4.69 15.03 6.01
CA ILE A 112 -3.26 14.73 5.79
C ILE A 112 -2.43 16.02 5.78
N LEU A 113 -2.90 17.05 5.06
CA LEU A 113 -2.17 18.32 4.97
C LEU A 113 -2.11 19.05 6.31
N GLU A 114 -3.22 19.11 7.05
CA GLU A 114 -3.26 19.72 8.38
C GLU A 114 -2.30 19.02 9.36
N GLU A 115 -2.31 17.69 9.36
CA GLU A 115 -1.45 16.86 10.22
C GLU A 115 0.04 17.05 9.88
N ALA A 116 0.36 17.25 8.60
CA ALA A 116 1.71 17.54 8.12
C ALA A 116 2.13 19.02 8.28
N GLY A 117 1.23 19.90 8.72
CA GLY A 117 1.48 21.34 8.83
C GLY A 117 1.60 22.06 7.48
N LEU A 118 1.00 21.50 6.43
CA LEU A 118 0.99 22.03 5.07
C LEU A 118 -0.33 22.77 4.78
N LYS A 119 -0.26 23.82 3.97
CA LYS A 119 -1.45 24.49 3.44
C LYS A 119 -1.92 23.77 2.18
N ASP A 120 -3.23 23.67 1.99
CA ASP A 120 -3.77 23.26 0.70
C ASP A 120 -3.69 24.44 -0.30
N ASP A 121 -2.59 24.51 -1.03
CA ASP A 121 -2.36 25.47 -2.11
C ASP A 121 -2.62 24.86 -3.51
N GLY A 122 -3.15 23.63 -3.55
CA GLY A 122 -3.40 22.89 -4.79
C GLY A 122 -2.17 22.22 -5.42
N SER A 123 -0.97 22.36 -4.83
CA SER A 123 0.27 21.79 -5.40
C SER A 123 0.44 20.27 -5.22
N MET A 124 -0.28 19.65 -4.27
CA MET A 124 -0.24 18.21 -4.00
C MET A 124 -1.58 17.56 -4.37
N PRO A 125 -1.75 17.10 -5.62
CA PRO A 125 -3.04 16.64 -6.07
C PRO A 125 -3.26 15.14 -5.79
N ASP A 126 -2.26 14.28 -5.96
CA ASP A 126 -2.45 12.84 -6.05
C ASP A 126 -2.31 12.10 -4.72
N ALA A 127 -3.00 10.98 -4.60
CA ALA A 127 -3.00 10.17 -3.38
C ALA A 127 -1.67 9.46 -3.12
N VAL A 128 -0.83 9.22 -4.13
CA VAL A 128 0.49 8.60 -3.92
C VAL A 128 1.38 9.54 -3.13
N THR A 129 1.44 10.81 -3.53
CA THR A 129 2.19 11.87 -2.85
C THR A 129 1.63 12.11 -1.45
N LEU A 130 0.30 12.23 -1.31
CA LEU A 130 -0.33 12.44 0.00
C LEU A 130 -0.07 11.28 0.98
N ASN A 131 -0.15 10.03 0.52
CA ASN A 131 0.16 8.87 1.37
C ASN A 131 1.60 8.89 1.86
N ALA A 132 2.57 9.30 1.02
CA ALA A 132 3.96 9.40 1.44
C ALA A 132 4.16 10.48 2.51
N ILE A 133 3.51 11.65 2.36
CA ILE A 133 3.55 12.71 3.38
C ILE A 133 2.93 12.24 4.70
N ASP A 134 1.81 11.52 4.64
CA ASP A 134 1.16 10.94 5.83
C ASP A 134 2.09 9.95 6.54
N ASP A 135 2.75 9.06 5.79
CA ASP A 135 3.72 8.11 6.35
C ASP A 135 4.89 8.81 7.04
N PHE A 136 5.47 9.83 6.39
CA PHE A 136 6.61 10.57 6.93
C PHE A 136 6.22 11.30 8.22
N THR A 137 5.04 11.90 8.22
CA THR A 137 4.46 12.56 9.39
C THR A 137 4.27 11.58 10.52
N CYS A 138 3.63 10.44 10.25
CA CYS A 138 3.39 9.39 11.22
C CYS A 138 4.69 8.83 11.81
N PHE A 139 5.68 8.53 10.95
CA PHE A 139 6.99 8.05 11.36
C PHE A 139 7.71 9.05 12.27
N HIS A 140 7.73 10.33 11.90
CA HIS A 140 8.39 11.36 12.70
C HIS A 140 7.69 11.57 14.05
N LYS A 141 6.35 11.50 14.11
CA LYS A 141 5.61 11.56 15.37
C LYS A 141 5.93 10.37 16.28
N TRP A 142 5.96 9.15 15.72
CA TRP A 142 6.36 7.95 16.46
C TRP A 142 7.79 8.05 16.98
N LEU A 143 8.74 8.56 16.18
CA LEU A 143 10.12 8.73 16.60
C LEU A 143 10.25 9.69 17.78
N LYS A 144 9.48 10.79 17.78
CA LYS A 144 9.45 11.75 18.91
C LYS A 144 8.84 11.18 20.20
N SER A 145 8.09 10.09 20.11
CA SER A 145 7.45 9.46 21.27
C SER A 145 8.28 8.33 21.87
N GLN A 146 9.47 8.02 21.33
CA GLN A 146 10.41 7.05 21.90
C GLN A 146 11.35 7.73 22.89
#